data_AF-A0A067BNF0-F1
#
_entry.id   AF-A0A067BNF0-F1
#
_cell.length_a   1.000
_cell.length_b   1.000
_cell.length_c   1.000
_cell.angle_alpha   90.00
_cell.angle_beta   90.00
_cell.angle_gamma   90.00
#
_symmetry.space_group_name_H-M   'P 1'
#
loop_
_entity.id
_entity.type
_entity.pdbx_description
1 polymer ?
#
loop_
_entity_poly.entity_id
_entity_poly.type
_entity_poly.pdbx_seq_one_letter_code
_entity_poly.pdbx_strand_id
1 'polypeptide(L)'
;MAALMTLVEHQALPYDFRFYKKEFNQDAKVISLSATKSILPTTLYVPLQPTTTRDATYSEAQLQCFRIYLAVYRHFNADLGNEGAALAEQWYIERRRADATVGADDLHRLVRVVRLHAVSVGHANVTKDDWDHVVARHALVKARLDGLA
;
A
#
# COMPACT_ATOMS: atom_id res chain seq x y z
N MET A 1 -10.73 11.42 17.86
CA MET A 1 -9.96 11.72 16.63
C MET A 1 -8.46 11.53 16.84
N ALA A 2 -7.85 12.16 17.86
CA ALA A 2 -6.41 12.03 18.14
C ALA A 2 -5.92 10.56 18.24
N ALA A 3 -6.63 9.70 18.99
CA ALA A 3 -6.26 8.29 19.11
C ALA A 3 -6.24 7.53 17.77
N LEU A 4 -7.11 7.89 16.83
CA LEU A 4 -7.16 7.27 15.50
C LEU A 4 -5.99 7.77 14.62
N MET A 5 -5.63 9.06 14.72
CA MET A 5 -4.45 9.59 14.03
C MET A 5 -3.17 8.90 14.53
N THR A 6 -3.00 8.79 15.85
CA THR A 6 -1.86 8.08 16.46
C THR A 6 -1.81 6.62 16.03
N LEU A 7 -2.96 5.94 15.96
CA LEU A 7 -3.02 4.56 15.46
C LEU A 7 -2.56 4.46 14.00
N VAL A 8 -3.00 5.37 13.13
CA VAL A 8 -2.67 5.33 11.71
C VAL A 8 -1.19 5.63 11.46
N GLU A 9 -0.64 6.65 12.14
CA GLU A 9 0.75 7.11 11.93
C GLU A 9 1.77 6.27 12.68
N HIS A 10 1.50 5.96 13.95
CA HIS A 10 2.47 5.35 14.86
C HIS A 10 2.16 3.90 15.17
N GLN A 11 1.04 3.36 14.69
CA GLN A 11 0.60 2.01 15.04
C GLN A 11 0.53 1.83 16.57
N ALA A 12 0.15 2.89 17.28
CA ALA A 12 0.05 2.93 18.73
C ALA A 12 -1.31 3.49 19.15
N LEU A 13 -1.98 2.81 20.07
CA LEU A 13 -3.27 3.23 20.59
C LEU A 13 -3.09 3.80 22.01
N PRO A 14 -3.22 5.13 22.20
CA PRO A 14 -3.12 5.74 23.51
C PRO A 14 -4.41 5.51 24.31
N TYR A 15 -4.26 4.95 25.51
CA TYR A 15 -5.32 4.81 26.51
C TYR A 15 -5.00 5.68 27.74
N ASP A 16 -6.03 6.36 28.24
CA ASP A 16 -5.98 7.12 29.48
C ASP A 16 -6.80 6.41 30.56
N PHE A 17 -6.12 5.81 31.53
CA PHE A 17 -6.74 5.10 32.65
C PHE A 17 -6.96 6.00 33.87
N ARG A 18 -7.08 7.33 33.67
CA ARG A 18 -7.26 8.38 34.69
C ARG A 18 -6.07 8.59 35.63
N PHE A 19 -5.42 7.52 36.06
CA PHE A 19 -4.27 7.53 36.97
C PHE A 19 -2.93 7.30 36.27
N TYR A 20 -2.96 6.78 35.05
CA TYR A 20 -1.78 6.68 34.17
C TYR A 20 -2.23 6.58 32.71
N LYS A 21 -1.35 7.04 31.81
CA LYS A 21 -1.51 6.88 30.36
C LYS A 21 -0.65 5.71 29.90
N LYS A 22 -1.19 4.91 28.99
CA LYS A 22 -0.47 3.78 28.39
C LYS A 22 -0.72 3.72 26.91
N GLU A 23 0.34 3.54 26.16
CA GLU A 23 0.27 3.29 24.72
C GLU A 23 0.40 1.79 24.46
N PHE A 24 -0.47 1.29 23.60
CA PHE A 24 -0.45 -0.11 23.17
C PHE A 24 -0.08 -0.17 21.70
N ASN A 25 1.04 -0.83 21.40
CA ASN A 25 1.44 -1.09 20.02
C ASN A 25 0.42 -2.03 19.36
N GLN A 26 0.04 -1.68 18.14
CA GLN A 26 -0.90 -2.40 17.29
C GLN A 26 -0.21 -2.72 15.96
N ASP A 27 -0.74 -3.69 15.22
CA ASP A 27 -0.41 -3.89 13.81
C ASP A 27 -1.71 -3.94 13.00
N ALA A 28 -2.32 -2.76 12.85
CA ALA A 28 -3.62 -2.58 12.21
C ALA A 28 -3.44 -2.03 10.80
N LYS A 29 -3.97 -2.75 9.81
CA LYS A 29 -4.06 -2.25 8.43
C LYS A 29 -5.32 -1.40 8.31
N VAL A 30 -5.16 -0.15 7.86
CA VAL A 30 -6.26 0.82 7.78
C VAL A 30 -6.56 1.13 6.32
N ILE A 31 -7.83 1.00 5.94
CA ILE A 31 -8.36 1.43 4.64
C ILE A 31 -9.48 2.42 4.95
N SER A 32 -9.40 3.61 4.36
CA SER A 32 -10.41 4.66 4.51
C SER A 32 -11.06 4.92 3.16
N LEU A 33 -12.39 4.93 3.13
CA LEU A 33 -13.17 5.37 1.99
C LEU A 33 -13.74 6.76 2.30
N SER A 34 -13.50 7.72 1.41
CA SER A 34 -13.98 9.09 1.57
C SER A 34 -14.42 9.66 0.23
N ALA A 35 -15.47 10.50 0.25
CA ALA A 35 -15.92 11.23 -0.94
C ALA A 35 -15.01 12.43 -1.28
N THR A 36 -14.31 12.95 -0.28
CA THR A 36 -13.34 14.04 -0.40
C THR A 36 -12.00 13.61 0.20
N LYS A 37 -10.99 14.51 0.19
CA LYS A 37 -9.69 14.24 0.81
C LYS A 37 -9.88 13.81 2.27
N SER A 38 -9.36 12.64 2.63
CA SER A 38 -9.48 12.12 3.98
C SER A 38 -8.76 13.04 4.98
N ILE A 39 -9.34 13.17 6.18
CA ILE A 39 -8.74 13.84 7.33
C ILE A 39 -7.65 12.97 7.95
N LEU A 40 -7.66 11.66 7.66
CA LEU A 40 -6.65 10.73 8.16
C LEU A 40 -5.40 10.77 7.29
N PRO A 41 -4.20 10.76 7.91
CA PRO A 41 -2.95 10.67 7.18
C PRO A 41 -2.95 9.36 6.39
N THR A 42 -2.83 9.46 5.07
CA THR A 42 -2.97 8.30 4.17
C THR A 42 -1.71 8.16 3.35
N THR A 43 -1.09 6.98 3.37
CA THR A 43 0.14 6.70 2.60
C THR A 43 -0.12 6.63 1.09
N LEU A 44 -1.29 6.15 0.69
CA LEU A 44 -1.70 6.00 -0.71
C LEU A 44 -3.14 6.47 -0.90
N TYR A 45 -3.34 7.46 -1.76
CA TYR A 45 -4.67 7.92 -2.16
C TYR A 45 -4.97 7.43 -3.58
N VAL A 46 -6.06 6.68 -3.74
CA VAL A 46 -6.48 6.11 -5.02
C VAL A 46 -7.87 6.63 -5.37
N PRO A 47 -8.00 7.55 -6.34
CA PRO A 47 -9.30 7.97 -6.84
C PRO A 47 -10.06 6.79 -7.45
N LEU A 48 -11.32 6.65 -7.06
CA LEU A 48 -12.22 5.67 -7.65
C LEU A 48 -12.82 6.25 -8.92
N GLN A 49 -12.68 5.52 -10.02
CA GLN A 49 -13.44 5.79 -11.24
C GLN A 49 -14.62 4.83 -11.28
N PRO A 50 -15.86 5.32 -11.21
CA PRO A 50 -17.02 4.46 -11.30
C PRO A 50 -16.99 3.76 -12.66
N THR A 51 -16.73 2.47 -12.62
CA THR A 51 -16.80 1.59 -13.80
C THR A 51 -18.03 0.73 -13.61
N THR A 52 -18.82 0.54 -14.67
CA THR A 52 -19.93 -0.42 -14.69
C THR A 52 -19.37 -1.83 -14.56
N THR A 53 -19.02 -2.22 -13.34
CA THR A 53 -18.50 -3.55 -13.02
C THR A 53 -19.64 -4.35 -12.44
N ARG A 54 -19.80 -5.55 -13.01
CA ARG A 54 -20.78 -6.56 -12.63
C ARG A 54 -20.60 -6.89 -11.15
N ASP A 55 -21.69 -7.04 -10.40
CA ASP A 55 -21.64 -7.53 -9.03
C ASP A 55 -20.92 -8.88 -9.02
N ALA A 56 -19.68 -8.88 -8.51
CA ALA A 56 -18.93 -10.11 -8.29
C ALA A 56 -19.46 -10.74 -7.01
N THR A 57 -20.45 -11.63 -7.14
CA THR A 57 -20.92 -12.45 -6.03
C THR A 57 -19.95 -13.62 -5.85
N TYR A 58 -19.19 -13.61 -4.76
CA TYR A 58 -18.32 -14.71 -4.38
C TYR A 58 -19.06 -15.69 -3.47
N SER A 59 -18.86 -16.99 -3.66
CA SER A 59 -19.40 -18.00 -2.74
C SER A 59 -18.63 -17.99 -1.41
N GLU A 60 -19.26 -18.45 -0.33
CA GLU A 60 -18.59 -18.54 0.98
C GLU A 60 -17.32 -19.42 0.91
N ALA A 61 -17.33 -20.46 0.08
CA ALA A 61 -16.16 -21.29 -0.16
C ALA A 61 -15.00 -20.49 -0.79
N GLN A 62 -15.27 -19.62 -1.77
CA GLN A 62 -14.25 -18.75 -2.37
C GLN A 62 -13.73 -17.72 -1.37
N LEU A 63 -14.63 -17.12 -0.57
CA LEU A 63 -14.24 -16.20 0.50
C LEU A 63 -13.35 -16.89 1.53
N GLN A 64 -13.64 -18.14 1.87
CA GLN A 64 -12.79 -18.93 2.76
C GLN A 64 -11.41 -19.19 2.17
N CYS A 65 -11.32 -19.51 0.87
CA CYS A 65 -10.03 -19.61 0.17
C CYS A 65 -9.24 -18.30 0.25
N PHE A 66 -9.87 -17.14 0.03
CA PHE A 66 -9.20 -15.84 0.15
C PHE A 66 -8.73 -15.56 1.58
N ARG A 67 -9.53 -15.88 2.59
CA ARG A 67 -9.13 -15.71 4.00
C ARG A 67 -7.92 -16.57 4.35
N ILE A 68 -7.91 -17.84 3.94
CA ILE A 68 -6.77 -18.75 4.13
C ILE A 68 -5.55 -18.20 3.40
N TYR A 69 -5.71 -17.77 2.14
CA TYR A 69 -4.65 -17.17 1.34
C TYR A 69 -4.00 -15.99 2.07
N LEU A 70 -4.79 -15.01 2.50
CA LEU A 70 -4.28 -13.84 3.22
C LEU A 70 -3.68 -14.21 4.58
N ALA A 71 -4.27 -15.17 5.29
CA ALA A 71 -3.77 -15.64 6.59
C ALA A 71 -2.42 -16.35 6.49
N VAL A 72 -2.16 -17.06 5.40
CA VAL A 72 -0.87 -17.73 5.15
C VAL A 72 0.15 -16.70 4.65
N TYR A 73 -0.20 -15.94 3.61
CA TYR A 73 0.73 -15.05 2.93
C TYR A 73 1.18 -13.84 3.78
N ARG A 74 0.40 -13.42 4.78
CA ARG A 74 0.82 -12.35 5.71
C ARG A 74 2.11 -12.65 6.50
N HIS A 75 2.52 -13.91 6.57
CA HIS A 75 3.73 -14.34 7.28
C HIS A 75 4.97 -14.41 6.39
N PHE A 76 4.80 -14.23 5.07
CA PHE A 76 5.88 -14.23 4.12
C PHE A 76 6.37 -12.82 3.85
N ASN A 77 7.66 -12.70 3.54
CA ASN A 77 8.28 -11.48 3.07
C ASN A 77 9.04 -11.78 1.79
N ALA A 78 8.89 -10.91 0.80
CA ALA A 78 9.73 -10.92 -0.38
C ALA A 78 10.95 -10.01 -0.14
N ASP A 79 12.14 -10.48 -0.53
CA ASP A 79 13.32 -9.65 -0.64
C ASP A 79 13.28 -8.85 -1.94
N LEU A 80 13.85 -7.64 -1.92
CA LEU A 80 14.03 -6.88 -3.14
C LEU A 80 15.11 -7.51 -4.03
N GLY A 81 16.14 -8.10 -3.41
CA GLY A 81 17.29 -8.65 -4.11
C GLY A 81 18.11 -7.59 -4.87
N ASN A 82 19.22 -8.04 -5.47
CA ASN A 82 20.11 -7.15 -6.23
C ASN A 82 19.45 -6.63 -7.51
N GLU A 83 18.68 -7.48 -8.19
CA GLU A 83 17.97 -7.11 -9.42
C GLU A 83 16.90 -6.05 -9.16
N GLY A 84 16.06 -6.25 -8.12
CA GLY A 84 15.06 -5.26 -7.72
C GLY A 84 15.69 -3.95 -7.24
N ALA A 85 16.85 -3.98 -6.58
CA ALA A 85 17.58 -2.78 -6.18
C ALA A 85 18.06 -1.97 -7.39
N ALA A 86 18.60 -2.64 -8.42
CA ALA A 86 19.01 -1.98 -9.66
C ALA A 86 17.82 -1.35 -10.41
N LEU A 87 16.68 -2.06 -10.47
CA LEU A 87 15.44 -1.53 -11.06
C LEU A 87 14.91 -0.30 -10.29
N ALA A 88 15.00 -0.34 -8.96
CA ALA A 88 14.60 0.76 -8.09
C ALA A 88 15.47 2.01 -8.30
N GLU A 89 16.78 1.85 -8.39
CA GLU A 89 17.70 2.94 -8.67
C GLU A 89 17.45 3.57 -10.05
N GLN A 90 17.33 2.74 -11.09
CA GLN A 90 17.03 3.20 -12.45
C GLN A 90 15.72 3.98 -12.49
N TRP A 91 14.65 3.43 -11.90
CA TRP A 91 13.35 4.09 -11.83
C TRP A 91 13.43 5.44 -11.11
N TYR A 92 14.17 5.51 -10.00
CA TYR A 92 14.32 6.74 -9.24
C TYR A 92 15.02 7.84 -10.04
N ILE A 93 16.11 7.49 -10.73
CA ILE A 93 16.86 8.42 -11.59
C ILE A 93 15.97 8.92 -12.74
N GLU A 94 15.29 8.02 -13.45
CA GLU A 94 14.43 8.38 -14.58
C GLU A 94 13.27 9.27 -14.14
N ARG A 95 12.59 8.93 -13.04
CA ARG A 95 11.48 9.72 -12.52
C ARG A 95 11.91 11.09 -12.02
N ARG A 96 13.04 11.19 -11.34
CA ARG A 96 13.57 12.46 -10.86
C ARG A 96 14.05 13.37 -12.00
N ARG A 97 14.50 12.80 -13.12
CA ARG A 97 14.80 13.56 -14.35
C ARG A 97 13.54 14.14 -14.98
N ALA A 98 12.44 13.39 -15.00
CA ALA A 98 11.17 13.85 -15.55
C ALA A 98 10.42 14.81 -14.62
N ASP A 99 10.54 14.61 -13.31
CA ASP A 99 9.80 15.33 -12.29
C ASP A 99 10.66 15.51 -11.03
N ALA A 100 11.12 16.73 -10.79
CA ALA A 100 12.00 17.06 -9.68
C ALA A 100 11.32 16.94 -8.30
N THR A 101 9.99 16.80 -8.26
CA THR A 101 9.23 16.65 -7.01
C THR A 101 9.29 15.23 -6.44
N VAL A 102 9.72 14.24 -7.23
CA VAL A 102 9.79 12.83 -6.81
C VAL A 102 10.84 12.65 -5.73
N GLY A 103 10.38 12.25 -4.54
CA GLY A 103 11.19 12.12 -3.33
C GLY A 103 11.59 10.69 -3.00
N ALA A 104 12.39 10.54 -1.94
CA ALA A 104 12.73 9.23 -1.38
C ALA A 104 11.49 8.48 -0.86
N ASP A 105 10.48 9.20 -0.38
CA ASP A 105 9.23 8.61 0.09
C ASP A 105 8.44 7.91 -1.03
N ASP A 106 8.45 8.45 -2.25
CA ASP A 106 7.79 7.82 -3.40
C ASP A 106 8.47 6.50 -3.78
N LEU A 107 9.80 6.49 -3.76
CA LEU A 107 10.58 5.27 -3.98
C LEU A 107 10.30 4.23 -2.89
N HIS A 108 10.33 4.64 -1.61
CA HIS A 108 10.01 3.75 -0.50
C HIS A 108 8.60 3.16 -0.62
N ARG A 109 7.61 3.97 -1.01
CA ARG A 109 6.24 3.50 -1.26
C ARG A 109 6.22 2.47 -2.39
N LEU A 110 6.87 2.76 -3.52
CA LEU A 110 6.91 1.85 -4.67
C LEU A 110 7.54 0.50 -4.29
N VAL A 111 8.73 0.52 -3.68
CA VAL A 111 9.45 -0.69 -3.24
C VAL A 111 8.59 -1.51 -2.28
N ARG A 112 7.87 -0.85 -1.35
CA ARG A 112 6.96 -1.53 -0.44
C ARG A 112 5.81 -2.23 -1.19
N VAL A 113 5.19 -1.56 -2.16
CA VAL A 113 4.10 -2.15 -2.95
C VAL A 113 4.61 -3.30 -3.83
N VAL A 114 5.79 -3.16 -4.43
CA VAL A 114 6.42 -4.23 -5.23
C VAL A 114 6.69 -5.46 -4.38
N ARG A 115 7.25 -5.32 -3.18
CA ARG A 115 7.45 -6.46 -2.26
C ARG A 115 6.13 -7.11 -1.85
N LEU A 116 5.10 -6.31 -1.57
CA LEU A 116 3.76 -6.84 -1.27
C LEU A 116 3.16 -7.58 -2.47
N HIS A 117 3.40 -7.10 -3.68
CA HIS A 117 2.94 -7.77 -4.89
C HIS A 117 3.67 -9.11 -5.11
N ALA A 118 5.00 -9.13 -4.98
CA ALA A 118 5.78 -10.36 -5.06
C ALA A 118 5.28 -11.41 -4.05
N VAL A 119 5.04 -11.00 -2.80
CA VAL A 119 4.40 -11.88 -1.80
C VAL A 119 3.03 -12.34 -2.30
N SER A 120 2.18 -11.44 -2.80
CA SER A 120 0.84 -11.78 -3.29
C SER A 120 0.80 -12.75 -4.48
N VAL A 121 1.91 -13.00 -5.16
CA VAL A 121 2.03 -13.98 -6.25
C VAL A 121 2.80 -15.24 -5.78
N GLY A 122 3.46 -15.19 -4.62
CA GLY A 122 4.26 -16.29 -4.08
C GLY A 122 5.73 -16.25 -4.42
N HIS A 123 6.23 -15.10 -4.89
CA HIS A 123 7.66 -14.91 -5.14
C HIS A 123 8.39 -14.52 -3.85
N ALA A 124 9.52 -15.20 -3.60
CA ALA A 124 10.41 -14.88 -2.48
C ALA A 124 11.32 -13.67 -2.76
N ASN A 125 11.59 -13.40 -4.03
CA ASN A 125 12.36 -12.25 -4.48
C ASN A 125 11.55 -11.47 -5.53
N VAL A 126 11.68 -10.16 -5.54
CA VAL A 126 11.07 -9.29 -6.56
C VAL A 126 11.67 -9.60 -7.93
N THR A 127 10.80 -9.93 -8.89
CA THR A 127 11.18 -10.09 -10.30
C THR A 127 10.92 -8.81 -11.09
N LYS A 128 11.47 -8.73 -12.30
CA LYS A 128 11.18 -7.63 -13.23
C LYS A 128 9.70 -7.54 -13.58
N ASP A 129 9.02 -8.67 -13.75
CA ASP A 129 7.59 -8.68 -14.05
C ASP A 129 6.76 -8.10 -12.90
N ASP A 130 7.11 -8.42 -11.64
CA ASP A 130 6.47 -7.84 -10.45
C ASP A 130 6.66 -6.32 -10.41
N TRP A 131 7.86 -5.85 -10.77
CA TRP A 131 8.20 -4.43 -10.83
C TRP A 131 7.36 -3.69 -11.88
N ASP A 132 7.39 -4.17 -13.13
CA ASP A 132 6.69 -3.56 -14.26
C ASP A 132 5.17 -3.53 -14.02
N HIS A 133 4.62 -4.58 -13.41
CA HIS A 133 3.22 -4.68 -13.04
C HIS A 133 2.77 -3.61 -12.04
N VAL A 134 3.61 -3.31 -11.04
CA VAL A 134 3.33 -2.28 -10.04
C VAL A 134 3.56 -0.89 -10.61
N VAL A 135 4.61 -0.67 -11.41
CA VAL A 135 4.87 0.62 -12.07
C VAL A 135 3.71 0.99 -12.99
N ALA A 136 3.17 0.05 -13.75
CA ALA A 136 2.00 0.27 -14.61
C ALA A 136 0.77 0.72 -13.79
N ARG A 137 0.48 0.08 -12.64
CA ARG A 137 -0.61 0.51 -11.74
C ARG A 137 -0.36 1.88 -11.13
N HIS A 138 0.87 2.15 -10.72
CA HIS A 138 1.22 3.45 -10.16
C HIS A 138 1.03 4.57 -11.19
N ALA A 139 1.32 4.31 -12.46
CA ALA A 139 1.03 5.24 -13.55
C ALA A 139 -0.48 5.48 -13.72
N LEU A 140 -1.31 4.43 -13.63
CA LEU A 140 -2.77 4.57 -13.66
C LEU A 140 -3.30 5.40 -12.47
N VAL A 141 -2.77 5.18 -11.27
CA VAL A 141 -3.15 5.98 -10.09
C VAL A 141 -2.73 7.44 -10.27
N LYS A 142 -1.52 7.71 -10.75
CA LYS A 142 -1.06 9.08 -11.03
C LYS A 142 -1.96 9.78 -12.07
N ALA A 143 -2.26 9.12 -13.18
CA ALA A 143 -3.16 9.66 -14.20
C ALA A 143 -4.55 10.01 -13.64
N ARG A 144 -5.06 9.21 -12.69
CA ARG A 144 -6.33 9.53 -12.01
C ARG A 144 -6.23 10.71 -11.06
N LEU A 145 -5.08 10.92 -10.43
CA LEU A 145 -4.84 12.08 -9.56
C LEU A 145 -4.73 13.36 -10.39
N ASP A 146 -4.01 13.30 -11.51
CA ASP A 146 -3.85 14.43 -12.42
C ASP A 146 -5.19 14.84 -13.05
N GLY A 147 -6.09 13.88 -13.30
CA GLY A 147 -7.45 14.17 -13.82
C GLY A 147 -8.43 14.75 -12.79
N LEU A 148 -8.06 14.83 -11.50
CA LEU A 148 -8.85 15.50 -10.46
C LEU A 148 -8.39 16.94 -10.19
N ALA A 149 -7.23 17.35 -10.70
CA ALA A 149 -6.66 18.70 -10.56
C ALA A 149 -7.16 19.61 -11.68
#